data_AF-A0A7Z2MXU8-F1
#
_entry.id   AF-A0A7Z2MXU8-F1
#
_cell.length_a   1.000
_cell.length_b   1.000
_cell.length_c   1.000
_cell.angle_alpha   90.00
_cell.angle_beta   90.00
_cell.angle_gamma   90.00
#
_symmetry.space_group_name_H-M   'P 1'
#
loop_
_entity.id
_entity.type
_entity.pdbx_description
1 polymer ?
#
loop_
_entity_poly.entity_id
_entity_poly.type
_entity_poly.pdbx_seq_one_letter_code
_entity_poly.pdbx_strand_id
1 'polypeptide(L)'
;MKKFDELYAIATRKSQYDQTNTWFKGVETYLEAIGKEVDEVREEIREDRLCHLEDELGDVLLNYLNVLKALEREKGIDPEKVLERACTKYEQRVSAIESGRSWDEVKQQQKQALNAEHEAAQLETMKSQ
;
A
#
# COMPACT_ATOMS: atom_id res chain seq x y z
N MET A 1 -3.57 12.41 -9.66
CA MET A 1 -4.86 12.38 -10.43
C MET A 1 -5.88 13.06 -9.54
N LYS A 2 -6.61 14.08 -10.00
CA LYS A 2 -7.48 14.88 -9.10
C LYS A 2 -8.36 14.03 -8.16
N LYS A 3 -8.96 12.95 -8.67
CA LYS A 3 -9.80 12.03 -7.88
C LYS A 3 -9.04 11.18 -6.85
N PHE A 4 -7.81 10.79 -7.15
CA PHE A 4 -6.97 10.11 -6.18
C PHE A 4 -6.60 11.04 -5.02
N ASP A 5 -6.28 12.30 -5.33
CA ASP A 5 -5.94 13.30 -4.31
C ASP A 5 -7.15 13.61 -3.41
N GLU A 6 -8.36 13.70 -4.01
CA GLU A 6 -9.63 13.78 -3.28
C GLU A 6 -9.85 12.57 -2.35
N LEU A 7 -9.65 11.35 -2.85
CA LEU A 7 -9.81 10.12 -2.06
C LEU A 7 -8.79 10.03 -0.91
N TYR A 8 -7.55 10.45 -1.16
CA TYR A 8 -6.51 10.52 -0.14
C TYR A 8 -6.86 11.54 0.96
N ALA A 9 -7.46 12.68 0.59
CA ALA A 9 -7.97 13.65 1.57
C ALA A 9 -9.14 13.05 2.40
N ILE A 10 -10.02 12.24 1.78
CA ILE A 10 -11.07 11.52 2.50
C ILE A 10 -10.47 10.53 3.51
N ALA A 11 -9.50 9.71 3.10
CA ALA A 11 -8.79 8.77 4.00
C ALA A 11 -8.08 9.50 5.15
N THR A 12 -7.50 10.68 4.85
CA THR A 12 -6.87 11.54 5.88
C THR A 12 -7.88 12.01 6.92
N ARG A 13 -9.05 12.50 6.49
CA ARG A 13 -10.14 12.90 7.39
C ARG A 13 -10.70 11.71 8.17
N LYS A 14 -10.88 10.56 7.51
CA LYS A 14 -11.33 9.31 8.14
C LYS A 14 -10.37 8.87 9.24
N SER A 15 -9.06 8.88 8.98
CA SER A 15 -8.03 8.55 9.96
C SER A 15 -8.09 9.43 11.22
N GLN A 16 -8.48 10.70 11.10
CA GLN A 16 -8.71 11.57 12.27
C GLN A 16 -9.96 11.16 13.04
N TYR A 17 -11.04 10.84 12.34
CA TYR A 17 -12.28 10.35 12.96
C TYR A 17 -12.11 9.00 13.66
N ASP A 18 -11.25 8.13 13.13
CA ASP A 18 -10.97 6.82 13.71
C ASP A 18 -10.40 6.90 15.13
N GLN A 19 -9.80 8.04 15.50
CA GLN A 19 -9.28 8.29 16.84
C GLN A 19 -10.38 8.62 17.87
N THR A 20 -11.61 8.86 17.43
CA THR A 20 -12.70 9.31 18.30
C THR A 20 -13.72 8.22 18.61
N ASN A 21 -13.48 6.99 18.14
CA ASN A 21 -14.43 5.89 18.25
C ASN A 21 -13.75 4.58 18.68
N THR A 22 -14.56 3.57 18.95
CA THR A 22 -14.12 2.26 19.47
C THR A 22 -14.09 1.16 18.42
N TRP A 23 -14.48 1.45 17.17
CA TRP A 23 -14.52 0.44 16.12
C TRP A 23 -13.13 0.22 15.50
N PHE A 24 -12.33 1.28 15.40
CA PHE A 24 -10.95 1.20 14.94
C PHE A 24 -10.04 0.59 16.02
N LYS A 25 -9.40 -0.54 15.67
CA LYS A 25 -8.50 -1.31 16.56
C LYS A 25 -7.07 -1.36 16.00
N GLY A 26 -6.64 -0.29 15.34
CA GLY A 26 -5.36 -0.22 14.66
C GLY A 26 -5.41 -0.77 13.23
N VAL A 27 -4.24 -0.84 12.58
CA VAL A 27 -4.09 -1.21 11.16
C VAL A 27 -4.79 -2.52 10.76
N GLU A 28 -4.85 -3.51 11.66
CA GLU A 28 -5.50 -4.81 11.40
C GLU A 28 -6.97 -4.64 11.00
N THR A 29 -7.66 -3.63 11.53
CA THR A 29 -9.04 -3.29 11.14
C THR A 29 -9.20 -3.14 9.62
N TYR A 30 -8.23 -2.48 8.99
CA TYR A 30 -8.24 -2.22 7.56
C TYR A 30 -7.61 -3.36 6.74
N LEU A 31 -6.64 -4.10 7.28
CA LEU A 31 -6.10 -5.28 6.63
C LEU A 31 -7.14 -6.41 6.51
N GLU A 32 -7.92 -6.63 7.56
CA GLU A 32 -9.06 -7.56 7.52
C GLU A 32 -10.13 -7.11 6.53
N ALA A 33 -10.42 -5.81 6.47
CA ALA A 33 -11.38 -5.24 5.52
C ALA A 33 -10.93 -5.45 4.07
N ILE A 34 -9.66 -5.18 3.74
CA ILE A 34 -9.11 -5.47 2.39
C ILE A 34 -9.34 -6.93 1.99
N GLY A 35 -9.16 -7.87 2.92
CA GLY A 35 -9.41 -9.28 2.64
C GLY A 35 -10.84 -9.55 2.18
N LYS A 36 -11.82 -8.94 2.84
CA LYS A 36 -13.24 -9.05 2.49
C LYS A 36 -13.55 -8.39 1.15
N GLU A 37 -13.11 -7.15 0.92
CA GLU A 37 -13.42 -6.46 -0.34
C GLU A 37 -12.79 -7.18 -1.54
N VAL A 38 -11.64 -7.83 -1.36
CA VAL A 38 -11.04 -8.66 -2.42
C VAL A 38 -11.88 -9.90 -2.72
N ASP A 39 -12.56 -10.48 -1.72
CA ASP A 39 -13.51 -11.57 -1.94
C ASP A 39 -14.78 -11.08 -2.65
N GLU A 40 -15.26 -9.88 -2.32
CA GLU A 40 -16.38 -9.22 -3.01
C GLU A 40 -16.02 -8.90 -4.47
N VAL A 41 -14.83 -8.34 -4.76
CA VAL A 41 -14.29 -8.19 -6.12
C VAL A 41 -14.32 -9.51 -6.91
N ARG A 42 -13.92 -10.63 -6.29
CA ARG A 42 -13.95 -11.95 -6.94
C ARG A 42 -15.37 -12.44 -7.22
N GLU A 43 -16.33 -12.09 -6.36
CA GLU A 43 -17.74 -12.36 -6.59
C GLU A 43 -18.28 -11.54 -7.76
N GLU A 44 -18.03 -10.23 -7.78
CA GLU A 44 -18.53 -9.36 -8.84
C GLU A 44 -17.95 -9.69 -10.23
N ILE A 45 -16.71 -10.19 -10.29
CA ILE A 45 -16.13 -10.76 -11.52
C ILE A 45 -16.88 -12.02 -11.98
N ARG A 46 -17.23 -12.92 -11.04
CA ARG A 46 -17.93 -14.18 -11.38
C ARG A 46 -19.35 -13.92 -11.86
N GLU A 47 -20.01 -12.92 -11.31
CA GLU A 47 -21.39 -12.55 -11.63
C GLU A 47 -21.50 -11.53 -12.78
N ASP A 48 -20.39 -11.09 -13.37
CA ASP A 48 -20.30 -10.11 -14.47
C ASP A 48 -21.02 -8.77 -14.16
N ARG A 49 -20.94 -8.34 -12.89
CA ARG A 49 -21.64 -7.15 -12.38
C ARG A 49 -20.71 -5.94 -12.36
N LEU A 50 -20.45 -5.36 -13.54
CA LEU A 50 -19.46 -4.30 -13.71
C LEU A 50 -19.62 -3.09 -12.77
N CYS A 51 -20.84 -2.59 -12.55
CA CYS A 51 -21.03 -1.44 -11.67
C CYS A 51 -20.73 -1.74 -10.20
N HIS A 52 -20.98 -2.98 -9.75
CA HIS A 52 -20.61 -3.42 -8.42
C HIS A 52 -19.10 -3.66 -8.35
N LEU A 53 -18.50 -4.26 -9.38
CA LEU A 53 -17.05 -4.43 -9.47
C LEU A 53 -16.30 -3.10 -9.35
N GLU A 54 -16.79 -2.03 -9.98
CA GLU A 54 -16.22 -0.68 -9.83
C GLU A 54 -16.27 -0.18 -8.39
N ASP A 55 -17.35 -0.48 -7.66
CA ASP A 55 -17.56 -0.11 -6.25
C ASP A 55 -16.59 -0.88 -5.35
N GLU A 56 -16.52 -2.20 -5.49
CA GLU A 56 -15.65 -3.06 -4.66
C GLU A 56 -14.16 -2.77 -4.87
N LEU A 57 -13.76 -2.45 -6.12
CA LEU A 57 -12.39 -1.98 -6.40
C LEU A 57 -12.10 -0.64 -5.72
N GLY A 58 -13.12 0.22 -5.58
CA GLY A 58 -13.06 1.45 -4.81
C GLY A 58 -12.84 1.20 -3.31
N ASP A 59 -13.52 0.20 -2.75
CA ASP A 59 -13.38 -0.16 -1.34
C ASP A 59 -12.03 -0.79 -1.02
N VAL A 60 -11.49 -1.64 -1.90
CA VAL A 60 -10.09 -2.12 -1.81
C VAL A 60 -9.12 -0.93 -1.78
N LEU A 61 -9.30 0.03 -2.68
CA LEU A 61 -8.43 1.21 -2.77
C LEU A 61 -8.52 2.07 -1.51
N LEU A 62 -9.73 2.38 -1.05
CA LEU A 62 -9.95 3.18 0.15
C LEU A 62 -9.36 2.50 1.40
N ASN A 63 -9.58 1.20 1.56
CA ASN A 63 -9.03 0.45 2.69
C ASN A 63 -7.50 0.42 2.67
N TYR A 64 -6.86 0.31 1.49
CA TYR A 64 -5.40 0.44 1.40
C TYR A 64 -4.91 1.85 1.79
N LEU A 65 -5.59 2.92 1.38
CA LEU A 65 -5.24 4.27 1.81
C LEU A 65 -5.39 4.43 3.34
N ASN A 66 -6.41 3.82 3.94
CA ASN A 66 -6.58 3.80 5.39
C ASN A 66 -5.47 3.01 6.09
N VAL A 67 -4.97 1.90 5.51
CA VAL A 67 -3.77 1.19 6.00
C VAL A 67 -2.56 2.11 6.01
N LEU A 68 -2.32 2.87 4.92
CA LEU A 68 -1.22 3.84 4.87
C LEU A 68 -1.34 4.88 5.99
N LYS A 69 -2.55 5.40 6.23
CA LYS A 69 -2.80 6.38 7.29
C LYS A 69 -2.69 5.80 8.70
N ALA A 70 -3.10 4.57 8.91
CA ALA A 70 -2.92 3.88 10.18
C ALA A 70 -1.43 3.67 10.47
N LEU A 71 -0.67 3.12 9.52
CA LEU A 71 0.76 2.87 9.69
C LEU A 71 1.62 4.15 9.76
N GLU A 72 1.20 5.22 9.08
CA GLU A 72 1.83 6.54 9.23
C GLU A 72 1.81 6.99 10.69
N ARG A 73 0.68 6.80 11.38
CA ARG A 73 0.53 7.13 12.80
C ARG A 73 1.18 6.11 13.73
N GLU A 74 0.96 4.82 13.49
CA GLU A 74 1.36 3.75 14.40
C GLU A 74 2.85 3.41 14.32
N LYS A 75 3.44 3.54 13.13
CA LYS A 75 4.80 3.09 12.82
C LYS A 75 5.67 4.18 12.21
N GLY A 76 5.13 5.37 11.94
CA GLY A 76 5.88 6.48 11.35
C GLY A 76 6.29 6.24 9.90
N ILE A 77 5.57 5.38 9.16
CA ILE A 77 5.84 5.25 7.73
C ILE A 77 5.43 6.53 7.01
N ASP A 78 6.07 6.79 5.88
CA ASP A 78 5.75 7.93 5.02
C ASP A 78 5.01 7.42 3.77
N PRO A 79 3.71 7.72 3.60
CA PRO A 79 2.95 7.31 2.42
C PRO A 79 3.55 7.79 1.09
N GLU A 80 4.21 8.95 1.06
CA GLU A 80 4.88 9.44 -0.16
C GLU A 80 6.06 8.54 -0.52
N LYS A 81 6.87 8.15 0.47
CA LYS A 81 7.96 7.17 0.25
C LYS A 81 7.47 5.80 -0.15
N VAL A 82 6.27 5.38 0.30
CA VAL A 82 5.67 4.11 -0.17
C VAL A 82 5.39 4.19 -1.68
N LEU A 83 4.81 5.29 -2.13
CA LEU A 83 4.50 5.51 -3.55
C LEU A 83 5.78 5.64 -4.39
N GLU A 84 6.74 6.46 -3.94
CA GLU A 84 8.05 6.61 -4.60
C GLU A 84 8.74 5.25 -4.78
N ARG A 85 8.83 4.47 -3.70
CA ARG A 85 9.40 3.12 -3.75
C ARG A 85 8.65 2.21 -4.71
N ALA A 86 7.32 2.28 -4.77
CA ALA A 86 6.53 1.48 -5.71
C ALA A 86 6.80 1.89 -7.16
N CYS A 87 6.76 3.19 -7.47
CA CYS A 87 7.06 3.73 -8.81
C CYS A 87 8.45 3.31 -9.28
N THR A 88 9.50 3.60 -8.50
CA THR A 88 10.88 3.22 -8.86
C THR A 88 11.03 1.71 -9.04
N LYS A 89 10.47 0.91 -8.12
CA LYS A 89 10.58 -0.55 -8.15
C LYS A 89 9.94 -1.15 -9.39
N TYR A 90 8.74 -0.72 -9.75
CA TYR A 90 8.01 -1.28 -10.87
C TYR A 90 8.44 -0.72 -12.22
N GLU A 91 8.85 0.56 -12.28
CA GLU A 91 9.48 1.12 -13.48
C GLU A 91 10.71 0.29 -13.87
N GLN A 92 11.66 0.10 -12.93
CA GLN A 92 12.87 -0.70 -13.19
C GLN A 92 12.58 -2.13 -13.68
N ARG A 93 11.50 -2.74 -13.18
CA ARG A 93 11.12 -4.11 -13.55
C ARG A 93 10.46 -4.15 -14.93
N VAL A 94 9.58 -3.21 -15.22
CA VAL A 94 8.93 -3.08 -16.54
C VAL A 94 9.98 -2.76 -17.60
N SER A 95 10.86 -1.78 -17.36
CA SER A 95 11.96 -1.46 -18.30
C SER A 95 12.92 -2.65 -18.50
N ALA A 96 13.09 -3.51 -17.50
CA ALA A 96 13.83 -4.76 -17.67
C ALA A 96 13.16 -5.72 -18.66
N ILE A 97 11.86 -5.95 -18.51
CA ILE A 97 11.10 -6.78 -19.46
C ILE A 97 11.24 -6.19 -20.88
N GLU A 98 11.04 -4.88 -21.02
CA GLU A 98 11.10 -4.19 -22.31
C GLU A 98 12.49 -4.26 -22.97
N SER A 99 13.55 -4.36 -22.16
CA SER A 99 14.94 -4.53 -22.62
C SER A 99 15.38 -5.99 -22.76
N GLY A 100 14.47 -6.96 -22.62
CA GLY A 100 14.76 -8.39 -22.74
C GLY A 100 15.49 -9.01 -21.54
N ARG A 101 15.53 -8.31 -20.39
CA ARG A 101 16.06 -8.82 -19.13
C ARG A 101 14.96 -9.46 -18.29
N SER A 102 15.34 -10.33 -17.35
CA SER A 102 14.37 -11.01 -16.50
C SER A 102 13.82 -10.11 -15.39
N TRP A 103 12.50 -10.13 -15.21
CA TRP A 103 11.83 -9.53 -14.05
C TRP A 103 12.35 -10.10 -12.73
N ASP A 104 12.58 -11.41 -12.68
CA ASP A 104 13.04 -12.09 -11.47
C ASP A 104 14.47 -11.71 -11.10
N GLU A 105 15.35 -11.51 -12.09
CA GLU A 105 16.72 -11.02 -11.85
C GLU A 105 16.71 -9.63 -11.21
N VAL A 106 15.94 -8.69 -11.76
CA VAL A 106 15.80 -7.34 -11.19
C VAL A 106 15.16 -7.38 -9.80
N LYS A 107 14.14 -8.22 -9.60
CA LYS A 107 13.49 -8.41 -8.30
C LYS A 107 14.48 -8.91 -7.25
N GLN A 108 15.38 -9.84 -7.59
CA GLN A 108 16.42 -10.31 -6.66
C GLN A 108 17.41 -9.21 -6.30
N GLN A 109 17.88 -8.43 -7.27
CA GLN A 109 18.78 -7.29 -7.03
C GLN A 109 18.13 -6.26 -6.10
N GLN A 110 16.88 -5.90 -6.36
CA GLN A 110 16.12 -4.98 -5.49
C GLN A 110 15.94 -5.51 -4.07
N LYS A 111 15.71 -6.82 -3.91
CA LYS A 111 15.61 -7.46 -2.58
C LYS A 111 16.93 -7.37 -1.81
N GLN A 112 18.06 -7.61 -2.49
CA GLN A 112 19.39 -7.47 -1.88
C GLN A 112 19.66 -6.02 -1.47
N ALA A 113 19.35 -5.05 -2.33
CA ALA A 113 19.52 -3.63 -2.02
C ALA A 113 18.67 -3.19 -0.81
N LEU A 114 17.41 -3.64 -0.72
CA LEU A 114 16.52 -3.33 0.40
C LEU A 114 17.03 -3.95 1.72
N ASN A 115 17.57 -5.17 1.67
CA ASN A 115 18.18 -5.79 2.86
C ASN A 115 19.41 -5.02 3.32
N ALA A 116 20.27 -4.57 2.39
CA ALA A 116 21.43 -3.76 2.72
C ALA A 116 21.05 -2.39 3.34
N GLU A 117 20.00 -1.74 2.82
CA GLU A 117 19.42 -0.52 3.42
C GLU A 117 18.96 -0.78 4.87
N HIS A 118 18.27 -1.89 5.11
CA HIS A 118 17.82 -2.28 6.44
C HIS A 118 18.97 -2.53 7.42
N GLU A 119 19.98 -3.29 7.00
CA GLU A 119 21.19 -3.57 7.80
C GLU A 119 21.94 -2.27 8.14
N ALA A 120 22.08 -1.36 7.18
CA ALA A 120 22.72 -0.05 7.40
C ALA A 120 21.95 0.77 8.45
N ALA A 121 20.62 0.86 8.34
CA ALA A 121 19.78 1.60 9.28
C ALA A 121 19.84 1.02 10.72
N GLN A 122 19.92 -0.31 10.86
CA GLN A 122 20.10 -0.96 12.16
C GLN A 122 21.45 -0.60 12.78
N LEU A 123 22.53 -0.62 11.99
CA LEU A 123 23.87 -0.27 12.45
C LEU A 123 23.97 1.20 12.90
N GLU A 124 23.31 2.12 12.20
CA GLU A 124 23.24 3.53 12.60
C GLU A 124 22.50 3.69 13.93
N THR A 125 21.36 3.01 14.08
CA THR A 125 20.58 3.04 15.33
C THR A 125 21.39 2.52 16.52
N MET A 126 22.16 1.45 16.33
CA MET A 126 23.03 0.89 17.36
C MET A 126 24.21 1.80 17.74
N LYS A 127 24.71 2.63 16.83
CA LYS A 127 25.80 3.59 17.09
C LYS A 127 25.34 4.86 17.79
N SER A 128 24.05 5.18 17.71
CA SER A 128 23.43 6.35 18.35
C SER A 128 22.87 6.06 19.75
N GLN A 129 23.02 4.83 20.25
CA GLN A 129 22.73 4.41 21.62
C GLN A 129 24.01 4.29 22.43
#